data_AF-A0A3C2AKA0-F1
#
_entry.id   AF-A0A3C2AKA0-F1
#
_cell.length_a   1.000
_cell.length_b   1.000
_cell.length_c   1.000
_cell.angle_alpha   90.00
_cell.angle_beta   90.00
_cell.angle_gamma   90.00
#
_symmetry.space_group_name_H-M   'P 1'
#
loop_
_entity.id
_entity.type
_entity.pdbx_description
1 polymer ?
#
loop_
_entity_poly.entity_id
_entity_poly.type
_entity_poly.pdbx_seq_one_letter_code
_entity_poly.pdbx_strand_id
1 'polypeptide(L)'
;MKAYLLLFSFLVPIAFSSLAQQKAAYTPDFVFKEGIYLSFQDFKNNNPIPLTHIFSNFDIRSVDYVGQVLNAESITYFDNLFEERVVPVNKIWGFCSNNKIHVGINTVERSDRWYERDWFPLVSIGHYSYFTAIILVERFMTPAQGMMMPGVGMSM
;
A
#
# COMPACT_ATOMS: atom_id res chain seq x y z
N MET A 1 42.84 13.19 40.31
CA MET A 1 43.00 12.69 38.92
C MET A 1 42.39 11.30 38.89
N LYS A 2 41.28 10.96 38.23
CA LYS A 2 40.65 11.47 37.03
C LYS A 2 39.14 11.21 37.18
N ALA A 3 38.37 12.26 37.41
CA ALA A 3 36.91 12.26 37.56
C ALA A 3 36.18 12.09 36.21
N TYR A 4 36.69 11.22 35.33
CA TYR A 4 36.23 11.10 33.94
C TYR A 4 35.38 9.85 33.66
N LEU A 5 35.16 8.97 34.65
CA LEU A 5 34.37 7.75 34.48
C LEU A 5 32.86 7.92 34.68
N LEU A 6 32.39 9.11 35.09
CA LEU A 6 30.96 9.42 35.25
C LEU A 6 30.39 10.33 34.16
N LEU A 7 31.17 10.63 33.11
CA LEU A 7 30.78 11.56 32.03
C LEU A 7 30.47 10.85 30.70
N PHE A 8 30.53 9.52 30.65
CA PHE A 8 30.24 8.74 29.43
C PHE A 8 28.85 8.08 29.42
N SER A 9 28.06 8.24 30.49
CA SER A 9 26.71 7.69 30.60
C SER A 9 25.60 8.66 30.16
N PHE A 10 25.94 9.85 29.66
CA PHE A 10 24.97 10.92 29.35
C PHE A 10 24.82 11.27 27.86
N LEU A 11 25.34 10.44 26.95
CA LEU A 11 25.41 10.79 25.51
C LEU A 11 24.81 9.75 24.56
N VAL A 12 23.95 8.86 25.07
CA VAL A 12 22.97 8.19 24.21
C VAL A 12 21.63 8.84 24.52
N PRO A 13 21.21 9.88 23.78
CA PRO A 13 19.78 10.19 23.74
C PRO A 13 19.12 8.93 23.20
N ILE A 14 18.49 8.18 24.10
CA ILE A 14 17.61 7.10 23.72
C ILE A 14 16.49 7.79 22.95
N ALA A 15 16.61 7.79 21.63
CA ALA A 15 15.53 8.12 20.73
C ALA A 15 14.48 7.00 20.89
N PHE A 16 13.78 7.01 22.01
CA PHE A 16 12.43 6.50 22.09
C PHE A 16 11.61 7.44 21.20
N SER A 17 11.68 7.23 19.89
CA SER A 17 10.56 7.52 19.02
C SER A 17 9.42 6.67 19.58
N SER A 18 8.61 7.27 20.44
CA SER A 18 7.27 6.77 20.65
C SER A 18 6.71 6.56 19.25
N LEU A 19 6.11 5.40 19.01
CA LEU A 19 5.20 5.21 17.88
C LEU A 19 4.02 6.16 18.16
N ALA A 20 4.27 7.46 17.99
CA ALA A 20 3.30 8.50 18.12
C ALA A 20 2.29 8.18 17.05
N GLN A 21 1.12 7.71 17.48
CA GLN A 21 0.00 7.51 16.60
C GLN A 21 -0.17 8.81 15.82
N GLN A 22 0.14 8.76 14.53
CA GLN A 22 0.09 9.95 13.68
C GLN A 22 -1.38 10.32 13.55
N LYS A 23 -1.79 11.30 14.36
CA LYS A 23 -3.11 11.91 14.30
C LYS A 23 -3.06 12.97 13.21
N ALA A 24 -3.90 12.83 12.19
CA ALA A 24 -4.17 13.92 11.27
C ALA A 24 -5.17 14.89 11.93
N ALA A 25 -5.01 16.19 11.69
CA ALA A 25 -6.01 17.16 12.10
C ALA A 25 -7.32 16.87 11.35
N TYR A 26 -8.44 16.90 12.07
CA TYR A 26 -9.76 16.79 11.45
C TYR A 26 -10.05 18.07 10.67
N THR A 27 -10.29 17.93 9.37
CA THR A 27 -10.81 18.99 8.51
C THR A 27 -12.15 18.52 7.94
N PRO A 28 -13.27 19.17 8.29
CA PRO A 28 -14.60 18.74 7.87
C PRO A 28 -14.79 18.73 6.34
N ASP A 29 -14.03 19.55 5.63
CA ASP A 29 -14.07 19.69 4.18
C ASP A 29 -13.08 18.76 3.45
N PHE A 30 -12.50 17.77 4.14
CA PHE A 30 -11.59 16.84 3.52
C PHE A 30 -12.33 15.93 2.53
N VAL A 31 -11.86 15.93 1.29
CA VAL A 31 -12.36 15.06 0.21
C VAL A 31 -11.20 14.34 -0.42
N PHE A 32 -11.32 13.02 -0.59
CA PHE A 32 -10.35 12.22 -1.33
C PHE A 32 -10.36 12.62 -2.80
N LYS A 33 -9.17 12.81 -3.38
CA LYS A 33 -9.04 13.12 -4.80
C LYS A 33 -9.35 11.87 -5.62
N GLU A 34 -10.06 12.07 -6.73
CA GLU A 34 -10.30 11.04 -7.73
C GLU A 34 -8.99 10.55 -8.35
N GLY A 35 -8.85 9.24 -8.49
CA GLY A 35 -7.64 8.65 -9.08
C GLY A 35 -7.17 7.37 -8.41
N ILE A 36 -6.01 6.89 -8.84
CA ILE A 36 -5.39 5.65 -8.38
C ILE A 36 -4.28 5.96 -7.37
N TYR A 37 -4.37 5.36 -6.18
CA TYR A 37 -3.34 5.42 -5.15
C TYR A 37 -2.42 4.21 -5.29
N LEU A 38 -1.17 4.44 -5.72
CA LEU A 38 -0.20 3.35 -5.87
C LEU A 38 0.17 2.73 -4.53
N SER A 39 0.39 3.57 -3.52
CA SER A 39 0.83 3.16 -2.19
C SER A 39 -0.09 3.68 -1.09
N PHE A 40 0.03 3.10 0.10
CA PHE A 40 -0.62 3.66 1.30
C PHE A 40 -0.18 5.10 1.59
N GLN A 41 1.06 5.46 1.23
CA GLN A 41 1.57 6.81 1.45
C GLN A 41 0.86 7.82 0.54
N ASP A 42 0.54 7.43 -0.69
CA ASP A 42 -0.24 8.26 -1.62
C ASP A 42 -1.66 8.47 -1.10
N PHE A 43 -2.29 7.40 -0.60
CA PHE A 43 -3.62 7.48 0.02
C PHE A 43 -3.63 8.40 1.24
N LYS A 44 -2.69 8.20 2.16
CA LYS A 44 -2.55 9.01 3.36
C LYS A 44 -2.28 10.48 3.08
N ASN A 45 -1.53 10.77 2.02
CA ASN A 45 -1.23 12.13 1.58
C ASN A 45 -2.28 12.70 0.61
N ASN A 46 -3.33 11.94 0.27
CA ASN A 46 -4.34 12.32 -0.71
C ASN A 46 -3.74 12.78 -2.05
N ASN A 47 -2.79 11.98 -2.56
CA ASN A 47 -2.01 12.27 -3.77
C ASN A 47 -2.10 11.10 -4.77
N PRO A 48 -3.28 10.85 -5.36
CA PRO A 48 -3.44 9.81 -6.37
C PRO A 48 -2.83 10.22 -7.71
N ILE A 49 -2.62 9.24 -8.59
CA ILE A 49 -2.49 9.46 -10.03
C ILE A 49 -3.86 9.90 -10.55
N PRO A 50 -4.00 11.10 -11.15
CA PRO A 50 -5.24 11.54 -11.75
C PRO A 50 -5.69 10.59 -12.86
N LEU A 51 -7.00 10.36 -13.01
CA LEU A 51 -7.53 9.48 -14.06
C LEU A 51 -7.13 9.94 -15.48
N THR A 52 -6.92 11.24 -15.66
CA THR A 52 -6.47 11.87 -16.91
C THR A 52 -5.02 11.56 -17.25
N HIS A 53 -4.21 11.10 -16.29
CA HIS A 53 -2.81 10.73 -16.51
C HIS A 53 -2.67 9.24 -16.88
N ILE A 54 -3.75 8.47 -16.79
CA ILE A 54 -3.75 7.05 -17.14
C ILE A 54 -3.86 6.92 -18.65
N PHE A 55 -2.93 6.19 -19.25
CA PHE A 55 -2.97 5.84 -20.66
C PHE A 55 -3.85 4.60 -20.85
N SER A 56 -5.04 4.78 -21.46
CA SER A 56 -5.92 3.67 -21.81
C SER A 56 -6.75 4.00 -23.06
N ASN A 57 -7.31 2.95 -23.68
CA ASN A 57 -8.23 3.09 -24.81
C ASN A 57 -9.70 3.23 -24.39
N PHE A 58 -9.98 3.30 -23.08
CA PHE A 58 -11.34 3.37 -22.53
C PHE A 58 -11.83 4.82 -22.44
N ASP A 59 -13.14 5.04 -22.52
CA ASP A 59 -13.72 6.38 -22.34
C ASP A 59 -13.63 6.79 -20.86
N ILE A 60 -12.85 7.84 -20.58
CA ILE A 60 -12.67 8.41 -19.23
C ILE A 60 -13.97 8.87 -18.57
N ARG A 61 -15.02 9.13 -19.37
CA ARG A 61 -16.35 9.53 -18.87
C ARG A 61 -17.22 8.34 -18.48
N SER A 62 -16.77 7.12 -18.75
CA SER A 62 -17.47 5.90 -18.34
C SER A 62 -17.54 5.84 -16.81
N VAL A 63 -18.71 5.50 -16.29
CA VAL A 63 -18.92 5.26 -14.85
C VAL A 63 -18.00 4.14 -14.33
N ASP A 64 -17.64 3.21 -15.20
CA ASP A 64 -16.79 2.06 -14.92
C ASP A 64 -15.37 2.20 -15.51
N TYR A 65 -14.92 3.42 -15.83
CA TYR A 65 -13.59 3.65 -16.39
C TYR A 65 -12.48 3.00 -15.55
N VAL A 66 -12.54 3.20 -14.23
CA VAL A 66 -11.52 2.68 -13.31
C VAL A 66 -11.55 1.16 -13.25
N GLY A 67 -12.73 0.53 -13.26
CA GLY A 67 -12.88 -0.92 -13.32
C GLY A 67 -12.26 -1.50 -14.60
N GLN A 68 -12.55 -0.88 -15.75
CA GLN A 68 -11.99 -1.30 -17.04
C GLN A 68 -10.46 -1.20 -17.08
N VAL A 69 -9.89 -0.11 -16.55
CA VAL A 69 -8.44 0.07 -16.42
C VAL A 69 -7.81 -0.97 -15.50
N LEU A 70 -8.44 -1.27 -14.37
CA LEU A 70 -7.91 -2.18 -13.35
C LEU A 70 -8.14 -3.66 -13.67
N ASN A 71 -8.93 -3.99 -14.70
CA ASN A 71 -9.08 -5.37 -15.20
C ASN A 71 -7.87 -5.86 -16.01
N ALA A 72 -6.94 -4.97 -16.37
CA ALA A 72 -5.69 -5.32 -17.04
C ALA A 72 -4.66 -5.87 -16.03
N GLU A 73 -3.61 -6.53 -16.52
CA GLU A 73 -2.50 -6.99 -15.66
C GLU A 73 -1.67 -5.83 -15.11
N SER A 74 -1.58 -4.74 -15.88
CA SER A 74 -0.84 -3.53 -15.53
C SER A 74 -1.53 -2.30 -16.10
N ILE A 75 -1.24 -1.15 -15.49
CA ILE A 75 -1.65 0.16 -15.98
C ILE A 75 -0.44 0.94 -16.43
N THR A 76 -0.62 1.73 -17.48
CA THR A 76 0.35 2.72 -17.94
C THR A 76 -0.14 4.10 -17.56
N TYR A 77 0.73 4.96 -17.03
CA TYR A 77 0.38 6.33 -16.67
C TYR A 77 1.57 7.28 -16.84
N PHE A 78 1.28 8.58 -16.96
CA PHE A 78 2.29 9.64 -16.93
C PHE A 78 2.49 10.17 -15.52
N ASP A 79 3.74 10.16 -15.04
CA ASP A 79 4.08 10.78 -13.77
C ASP A 79 4.12 12.32 -13.86
N ASN A 80 4.46 12.98 -12.75
CA ASN A 80 4.50 14.45 -12.70
C ASN A 80 5.62 15.06 -13.56
N LEU A 81 6.57 14.24 -14.04
CA LEU A 81 7.63 14.64 -14.96
C LEU A 81 7.27 14.31 -16.41
N PHE A 82 6.02 13.88 -16.67
CA PHE A 82 5.53 13.40 -17.95
C PHE A 82 6.30 12.17 -18.48
N GLU A 83 6.92 11.41 -17.58
CA GLU A 83 7.53 10.12 -17.95
C GLU A 83 6.47 9.03 -17.89
N GLU A 84 6.48 8.14 -18.90
CA GLU A 84 5.63 6.97 -18.93
C GLU A 84 6.09 5.94 -17.89
N ARG A 85 5.16 5.47 -17.09
CA ARG A 85 5.37 4.44 -16.06
C ARG A 85 4.38 3.32 -16.25
N VAL A 86 4.84 2.09 -16.03
CA VAL A 86 4.00 0.89 -16.01
C VAL A 86 3.99 0.31 -14.62
N VAL A 87 2.80 0.09 -14.07
CA VAL A 87 2.60 -0.51 -12.74
C VAL A 87 1.72 -1.73 -12.86
N PRO A 88 2.12 -2.89 -12.30
CA PRO A 88 1.24 -4.04 -12.15
C PRO A 88 0.04 -3.70 -11.27
N VAL A 89 -1.16 -4.13 -11.67
CA VAL A 89 -2.39 -3.83 -10.91
C VAL A 89 -2.32 -4.42 -9.51
N ASN A 90 -1.69 -5.58 -9.34
CA ASN A 90 -1.51 -6.22 -8.04
C ASN A 90 -0.64 -5.42 -7.03
N LYS A 91 0.04 -4.36 -7.47
CA LYS A 91 0.82 -3.44 -6.62
C LYS A 91 0.05 -2.18 -6.22
N ILE A 92 -1.09 -1.88 -6.86
CA ILE A 92 -1.89 -0.68 -6.60
C ILE A 92 -2.60 -0.82 -5.27
N TRP A 93 -2.38 0.09 -4.33
CA TRP A 93 -3.01 0.07 -3.01
C TRP A 93 -4.54 0.23 -3.07
N GLY A 94 -5.05 1.17 -3.85
CA GLY A 94 -6.48 1.47 -3.93
C GLY A 94 -6.78 2.59 -4.91
N PHE A 95 -8.04 3.00 -5.00
CA PHE A 95 -8.47 4.11 -5.85
C PHE A 95 -9.65 4.85 -5.22
N CYS A 96 -9.87 6.10 -5.62
CA CYS A 96 -11.12 6.81 -5.39
C CYS A 96 -11.80 7.03 -6.73
N SER A 97 -13.05 6.58 -6.82
CA SER A 97 -13.92 6.81 -7.97
C SER A 97 -15.29 7.27 -7.49
N ASN A 98 -15.79 8.38 -8.04
CA ASN A 98 -17.07 8.99 -7.66
C ASN A 98 -17.21 9.18 -6.14
N ASN A 99 -16.16 9.72 -5.49
CA ASN A 99 -16.06 9.93 -4.04
C ASN A 99 -16.14 8.64 -3.21
N LYS A 100 -16.02 7.47 -3.83
CA LYS A 100 -15.98 6.17 -3.15
C LYS A 100 -14.57 5.60 -3.22
N ILE A 101 -14.02 5.32 -2.05
CA ILE A 101 -12.68 4.76 -1.94
C ILE A 101 -12.79 3.24 -1.96
N HIS A 102 -11.95 2.61 -2.75
CA HIS A 102 -11.82 1.17 -2.83
C HIS A 102 -10.37 0.78 -2.53
N VAL A 103 -10.19 -0.28 -1.76
CA VAL A 103 -8.87 -0.79 -1.37
C VAL A 103 -8.67 -2.15 -2.04
N GLY A 104 -7.49 -2.35 -2.60
CA GLY A 104 -7.10 -3.61 -3.21
C GLY A 104 -6.63 -4.60 -2.15
N ILE A 105 -7.31 -5.72 -2.04
CA ILE A 105 -6.94 -6.84 -1.17
C ILE A 105 -6.59 -8.02 -2.08
N ASN A 106 -5.45 -8.67 -1.82
CA ASN A 106 -5.11 -9.91 -2.50
C ASN A 106 -5.99 -11.02 -1.92
N THR A 107 -6.88 -11.56 -2.74
CA THR A 107 -7.73 -12.69 -2.40
C THR A 107 -7.19 -13.95 -3.08
N VAL A 108 -7.52 -15.11 -2.52
CA VAL A 108 -7.26 -16.41 -3.14
C VAL A 108 -8.61 -16.94 -3.60
N GLU A 109 -9.12 -16.43 -4.72
CA GLU A 109 -10.44 -16.87 -5.21
C GLU A 109 -10.40 -18.18 -6.01
N ARG A 110 -9.22 -18.61 -6.50
CA ARG A 110 -9.15 -19.72 -7.46
C ARG A 110 -7.84 -20.50 -7.34
N SER A 111 -7.92 -21.84 -7.26
CA SER A 111 -6.76 -22.72 -7.03
C SER A 111 -5.72 -22.72 -8.15
N ASP A 112 -5.99 -22.04 -9.26
CA ASP A 112 -5.17 -21.96 -10.47
C ASP A 112 -4.41 -20.63 -10.63
N ARG A 113 -4.71 -19.59 -9.82
CA ARG A 113 -4.04 -18.28 -9.88
C ARG A 113 -3.39 -17.90 -8.55
N TRP A 114 -2.14 -17.46 -8.60
CA TRP A 114 -1.34 -17.05 -7.44
C TRP A 114 -1.67 -15.59 -7.01
N TYR A 115 -2.90 -15.37 -6.52
CA TYR A 115 -3.53 -14.10 -6.09
C TYR A 115 -4.24 -13.30 -7.19
N GLU A 116 -5.54 -13.03 -6.95
CA GLU A 116 -6.35 -12.03 -7.68
C GLU A 116 -6.55 -10.82 -6.76
N ARG A 117 -6.56 -9.60 -7.32
CA ARG A 117 -6.75 -8.38 -6.52
C ARG A 117 -8.18 -7.94 -6.63
N ASP A 118 -8.91 -8.04 -5.53
CA ASP A 118 -10.29 -7.58 -5.43
C ASP A 118 -10.35 -6.19 -4.78
N TRP A 119 -11.36 -5.42 -5.19
CA TRP A 119 -11.54 -4.03 -4.80
C TRP A 119 -12.70 -3.90 -3.81
N PHE A 120 -12.37 -3.64 -2.54
CA PHE A 120 -13.36 -3.52 -1.48
C PHE A 120 -13.63 -2.05 -1.17
N PRO A 121 -14.90 -1.61 -1.17
CA PRO A 121 -15.22 -0.25 -0.77
C PRO A 121 -14.88 -0.05 0.71
N LEU A 122 -14.22 1.06 1.02
CA LEU A 122 -14.07 1.50 2.40
C LEU A 122 -15.41 2.02 2.92
N VAL A 123 -15.86 1.43 4.02
CA VAL A 123 -17.10 1.87 4.67
C VAL A 123 -16.85 3.20 5.37
N SER A 124 -17.62 4.21 4.97
CA SER A 124 -17.64 5.51 5.62
C SER A 124 -18.94 5.67 6.42
N ILE A 125 -18.83 6.11 7.67
CA ILE A 125 -19.95 6.52 8.51
C ILE A 125 -19.82 8.02 8.73
N GLY A 126 -20.63 8.81 8.02
CA GLY A 126 -20.45 10.26 7.94
C GLY A 126 -19.12 10.62 7.28
N HIS A 127 -18.34 11.47 7.93
CA HIS A 127 -17.00 11.88 7.46
C HIS A 127 -15.86 10.96 7.95
N TYR A 128 -16.18 9.88 8.67
CA TYR A 128 -15.19 8.94 9.18
C TYR A 128 -15.15 7.68 8.32
N SER A 129 -13.94 7.25 7.94
CA SER A 129 -13.69 5.94 7.34
C SER A 129 -12.78 5.13 8.25
N TYR A 130 -13.17 3.91 8.56
CA TYR A 130 -12.42 3.00 9.43
C TYR A 130 -11.96 1.78 8.64
N PHE A 131 -10.68 1.43 8.75
CA PHE A 131 -10.18 0.15 8.29
C PHE A 131 -9.09 -0.37 9.21
N THR A 132 -8.91 -1.68 9.22
CA THR A 132 -7.80 -2.35 9.88
C THR A 132 -7.07 -3.16 8.81
N ALA A 133 -5.77 -2.95 8.70
CA ALA A 133 -4.90 -3.74 7.83
C ALA A 133 -3.89 -4.49 8.70
N ILE A 134 -3.73 -5.79 8.45
CA ILE A 134 -2.72 -6.63 9.10
C ILE A 134 -1.65 -6.93 8.06
N ILE A 135 -0.41 -6.54 8.34
CA ILE A 135 0.74 -6.89 7.50
C ILE A 135 1.39 -8.13 8.11
N LEU A 136 1.31 -9.25 7.41
CA LEU A 136 2.01 -10.47 7.79
C LEU A 136 3.40 -10.43 7.15
N VAL A 137 4.44 -10.27 7.97
CA VAL A 137 5.84 -10.21 7.52
C VAL A 137 6.48 -11.58 7.74
N GLU A 138 6.57 -12.38 6.68
CA GLU A 138 7.32 -13.63 6.71
C GLU A 138 8.80 -13.35 6.41
N ARG A 139 9.69 -13.76 7.32
CA ARG A 139 11.14 -13.72 7.08
C ARG A 139 11.62 -15.15 6.88
N PHE A 140 11.98 -15.50 5.66
CA PHE A 140 12.69 -16.74 5.39
C PHE A 140 14.15 -16.56 5.81
N MET A 141 14.57 -17.27 6.86
CA MET A 141 16.00 -17.40 7.15
C MET A 141 16.59 -18.35 6.10
N THR A 142 17.39 -17.83 5.17
CA THR A 142 18.30 -18.69 4.40
C THR A 142 19.28 -19.32 5.39
N PRO A 143 19.39 -20.66 5.46
CA PRO A 143 20.41 -21.31 6.28
C PRO A 143 21.79 -20.81 5.84
N ALA A 144 22.70 -20.64 6.80
CA ALA A 144 24.09 -20.36 6.47
C ALA A 144 24.63 -21.44 5.51
N GLN A 145 25.48 -21.04 4.54
CA GLN A 145 26.13 -21.97 3.62
C GLN A 145 26.80 -23.09 4.41
N GLY A 146 26.24 -24.31 4.31
CA GLY A 146 26.72 -25.51 5.01
C GLY A 146 25.72 -26.22 5.93
N MET A 147 24.56 -25.64 6.22
CA MET A 147 23.52 -26.35 6.99
C MET A 147 22.54 -27.08 6.05
N MET A 148 22.55 -28.41 6.06
CA MET A 148 21.55 -29.23 5.37
C MET A 148 20.19 -29.07 6.05
N MET A 149 19.15 -28.78 5.25
CA MET A 149 17.75 -28.79 5.72
C MET A 149 17.40 -30.19 6.25
N PRO A 150 16.67 -30.32 7.37
CA PRO A 150 16.13 -31.61 7.79
C PRO A 150 15.14 -32.07 6.71
N GLY A 151 15.43 -33.24 6.12
CA GLY A 151 14.62 -33.80 5.05
C GLY A 151 13.17 -33.94 5.46
N VAL A 152 12.26 -33.36 4.66
CA VAL A 152 10.83 -33.62 4.76
C VAL A 152 10.64 -35.10 4.38
N GLY A 153 10.45 -35.94 5.40
CA GLY A 153 10.11 -37.34 5.20
C GLY A 153 8.79 -37.44 4.47
N MET A 154 8.80 -37.95 3.24
CA MET A 154 7.60 -38.42 2.56
C MET A 154 7.09 -39.65 3.32
N SER A 155 5.96 -39.53 4.01
CA SER A 155 5.18 -40.72 4.38
C SER A 155 4.48 -41.22 3.11
N MET A 156 4.78 -42.47 2.75
CA MET A 156 4.04 -43.24 1.74
C MET A 156 2.58 -43.42 2.12
#